data_AF-A0A1Q2HQW8-F1
#
_entry.id   AF-A0A1Q2HQW8-F1
#
_cell.length_a   1.000
_cell.length_b   1.000
_cell.length_c   1.000
_cell.angle_alpha   90.00
_cell.angle_beta   90.00
_cell.angle_gamma   90.00
#
_symmetry.space_group_name_H-M   'P 1'
#
loop_
_entity.id
_entity.type
_entity.pdbx_description
1 polymer ?
#
loop_
_entity_poly.entity_id
_entity_poly.type
_entity_poly.pdbx_seq_one_letter_code
_entity_poly.pdbx_strand_id
1 'polypeptide(L)'
;MIALNETSKFASVSPDLEKRRISGGMEVFLHHFYEYKKGLRNLVLHTCYRDIGYGIICKLEHHNIEYLIYPLGKKRINVFFGNTDCLEIVRRIGKLCLSRYTAEEDFILGIMLGYDRCQQCERYLRLKQTRNEKRVINHNNESKKIPASTQAVSQPVAQGLKGG
;
A
#
# COMPACT_ATOMS: atom_id res chain seq x y z
N MET A 1 24.25 35.66 -10.75
CA MET A 1 23.47 36.13 -9.59
C MET A 1 22.08 36.53 -10.08
N ILE A 2 21.06 35.73 -9.83
CA ILE A 2 19.65 36.11 -10.01
C ILE A 2 18.98 35.88 -8.65
N ALA A 3 18.35 36.95 -8.16
CA ALA A 3 17.72 37.05 -6.86
C ALA A 3 16.32 36.41 -6.85
N LEU A 4 16.01 35.78 -5.71
CA LEU A 4 14.76 35.85 -4.94
C LEU A 4 13.44 36.01 -5.72
N ASN A 5 12.61 34.95 -5.74
CA ASN A 5 11.27 34.93 -5.13
C ASN A 5 10.45 33.73 -5.63
N GLU A 6 10.47 32.63 -4.88
CA GLU A 6 9.35 31.67 -4.85
C GLU A 6 9.08 31.18 -3.41
N THR A 7 9.20 32.10 -2.44
CA THR A 7 8.88 31.85 -1.03
C THR A 7 7.39 32.08 -0.76
N SER A 8 6.50 31.41 -1.50
CA SER A 8 5.06 31.50 -1.27
C SER A 8 4.34 30.18 -1.55
N LYS A 9 4.43 29.26 -0.59
CA LYS A 9 3.37 28.30 -0.17
C LYS A 9 3.91 27.26 0.81
N PHE A 10 4.47 27.70 1.93
CA PHE A 10 4.53 26.88 3.14
C PHE A 10 4.09 27.76 4.29
N ALA A 11 2.84 27.59 4.70
CA ALA A 11 2.32 28.20 5.92
C ALA A 11 3.29 27.89 7.07
N SER A 12 3.65 28.94 7.81
CA SER A 12 4.48 28.91 9.01
C SER A 12 3.92 27.90 10.01
N VAL A 13 4.51 26.71 10.03
CA VAL A 13 4.29 25.75 11.12
C VAL A 13 5.03 26.30 12.33
N SER A 14 4.31 26.49 13.45
CA SER A 14 4.95 26.94 14.69
C SER A 14 6.04 25.95 15.12
N PRO A 15 7.25 26.42 15.50
CA PRO A 15 8.36 25.56 15.95
C PRO A 15 7.96 24.56 17.05
N ASP A 16 7.01 24.94 17.91
CA ASP A 16 6.51 24.09 18.99
C ASP A 16 5.69 22.90 18.49
N LEU A 17 4.93 23.07 17.42
CA LEU A 17 4.14 22.00 16.82
C LEU A 17 5.04 21.01 16.08
N GLU A 18 6.12 21.50 15.47
CA GLU A 18 7.13 20.68 14.82
C GLU A 18 7.94 19.87 15.85
N LYS A 19 8.35 20.50 16.95
CA LYS A 19 9.00 19.82 18.08
C LYS A 19 8.10 18.75 18.71
N ARG A 20 6.81 19.03 18.89
CA ARG A 20 5.84 18.08 19.45
C ARG A 20 5.62 16.87 18.52
N ARG A 21 5.57 17.09 17.20
CA ARG A 21 5.52 16.02 16.20
C ARG A 21 6.75 15.12 16.24
N ILE A 22 7.94 15.71 16.34
CA ILE A 22 9.21 14.99 16.40
C ILE A 22 9.27 14.15 17.69
N SER A 23 8.91 14.73 18.84
CA SER A 23 8.84 14.02 20.13
C SER A 23 7.88 12.84 20.08
N GLY A 24 6.64 13.07 19.62
CA GLY A 24 5.62 12.02 19.56
C GLY A 24 5.99 10.88 18.59
N GLY A 25 6.59 11.20 17.44
CA GLY A 25 7.09 10.18 16.52
C GLY A 25 8.18 9.30 17.14
N MET A 26 9.11 9.91 17.88
CA MET A 26 10.19 9.20 18.55
C MET A 26 9.70 8.36 19.74
N GLU A 27 8.74 8.85 20.52
CA GLU A 27 8.13 8.10 21.63
C GLU A 27 7.45 6.81 21.14
N VAL A 28 6.67 6.90 20.05
CA VAL A 28 6.04 5.73 19.43
C VAL A 28 7.10 4.77 18.87
N PHE A 29 8.17 5.27 18.27
CA PHE A 29 9.28 4.42 17.84
C PHE A 29 9.92 3.67 19.02
N LEU A 30 10.21 4.36 20.13
CA LEU A 30 10.81 3.74 21.31
C LEU A 30 9.93 2.63 21.88
N HIS A 31 8.61 2.84 21.90
CA HIS A 31 7.68 1.78 22.29
C HIS A 31 7.87 0.52 21.45
N HIS A 32 7.82 0.65 20.12
CA HIS A 32 8.01 -0.51 19.23
C HIS A 32 9.41 -1.13 19.31
N PHE A 33 10.43 -0.30 19.51
CA PHE A 33 11.79 -0.75 19.72
C PHE A 33 11.90 -1.66 20.93
N TYR A 34 11.26 -1.30 22.05
CA TYR A 34 11.26 -2.14 23.26
C TYR A 34 10.41 -3.39 23.12
N GLU A 35 9.28 -3.33 22.43
CA GLU A 35 8.47 -4.52 22.12
C GLU A 35 9.28 -5.54 21.30
N TYR A 36 10.04 -5.07 20.30
CA TYR A 36 10.95 -5.90 19.54
C TYR A 36 12.06 -6.49 20.42
N LYS A 37 12.73 -5.67 21.24
CA LYS A 37 13.78 -6.16 22.16
C LYS A 37 13.27 -7.19 23.17
N LYS A 38 12.00 -7.14 23.55
CA LYS A 38 11.34 -8.13 24.43
C LYS A 38 10.88 -9.40 23.69
N GLY A 39 11.01 -9.46 22.36
CA GLY A 39 10.59 -10.60 21.55
C GLY A 39 9.07 -10.70 21.34
N LEU A 40 8.32 -9.61 21.52
CA LEU A 40 6.86 -9.62 21.35
C LEU A 40 6.42 -9.70 19.88
N ARG A 41 7.31 -9.29 18.96
CA ARG A 41 7.08 -9.28 17.51
C ARG A 41 8.41 -9.45 16.80
N ASN A 42 8.40 -10.16 15.67
CA ASN A 42 9.62 -10.43 14.89
C ASN A 42 9.95 -9.31 13.91
N LEU A 43 8.94 -8.53 13.50
CA LEU A 43 9.07 -7.41 12.59
C LEU A 43 8.31 -6.20 13.15
N VAL A 44 8.87 -5.01 12.97
CA VAL A 44 8.20 -3.74 13.23
C VAL A 44 8.08 -2.96 11.93
N LEU A 45 6.93 -2.31 11.75
CA LEU A 45 6.74 -1.27 10.75
C LEU A 45 6.48 0.05 11.48
N HIS A 46 7.38 1.01 11.33
CA HIS A 46 7.20 2.36 11.85
C HIS A 46 7.14 3.40 10.71
N THR A 47 6.04 4.15 10.64
CA THR A 47 5.87 5.22 9.65
C THR A 47 6.19 6.57 10.29
N CYS A 48 7.19 7.26 9.76
CA CYS A 48 7.61 8.57 10.27
C CYS A 48 7.90 9.55 9.12
N TYR A 49 8.23 10.79 9.47
CA TYR A 49 8.74 11.76 8.51
C TYR A 49 10.24 11.55 8.28
N ARG A 50 10.73 11.96 7.11
CA ARG A 50 12.13 11.73 6.70
C ARG A 50 13.15 12.34 7.67
N ASP A 51 12.84 13.51 8.21
CA ASP A 51 13.64 14.23 9.21
C ASP A 51 13.78 13.45 10.53
N ILE A 52 12.68 12.86 11.02
CA ILE A 52 12.68 11.99 12.22
C ILE A 52 13.41 10.67 11.92
N GLY A 53 13.28 10.17 10.70
CA GLY A 53 13.84 8.89 10.26
C GLY A 53 15.33 8.72 10.52
N TYR A 54 16.11 9.80 10.42
CA TYR A 54 17.55 9.76 10.69
C TYR A 54 17.85 9.32 12.14
N GLY A 55 17.17 9.90 13.13
CA GLY A 55 17.37 9.53 14.54
C GLY A 55 16.95 8.10 14.85
N ILE A 56 15.94 7.59 14.14
CA ILE A 56 15.51 6.19 14.22
C ILE A 56 16.60 5.26 13.68
N ILE A 57 17.14 5.55 12.50
CA ILE A 57 18.20 4.75 11.86
C ILE A 57 19.45 4.70 12.76
N CYS A 58 19.92 5.85 13.25
CA CYS A 58 21.08 5.88 14.15
C CYS A 58 20.88 5.00 15.39
N LYS A 59 19.66 4.95 15.94
CA LYS A 59 19.35 4.11 17.09
C LYS A 59 19.31 2.62 16.73
N LEU A 60 18.81 2.26 15.55
CA LEU A 60 18.81 0.88 15.07
C LEU A 60 20.25 0.39 14.81
N GLU A 61 21.07 1.20 14.13
CA GLU A 61 22.48 0.92 13.88
C GLU A 61 23.27 0.77 15.19
N HIS A 62 23.08 1.68 16.15
CA HIS A 62 23.74 1.60 17.46
C HIS A 62 23.44 0.29 18.21
N HIS A 63 22.27 -0.29 17.98
CA HIS A 63 21.84 -1.55 18.61
C HIS A 63 22.02 -2.78 17.71
N ASN A 64 22.71 -2.65 16.57
CA ASN A 64 22.91 -3.68 15.55
C ASN A 64 21.59 -4.35 15.14
N ILE A 65 20.57 -3.55 14.85
CA ILE A 65 19.27 -4.03 14.37
C ILE A 65 19.14 -3.72 12.89
N GLU A 66 18.94 -4.77 12.11
CA GLU A 66 18.69 -4.71 10.67
C GLU A 66 17.37 -3.99 10.35
N TYR A 67 17.35 -3.29 9.21
CA TYR A 67 16.21 -2.47 8.81
C TYR A 67 16.08 -2.30 7.29
N LEU A 68 14.88 -1.93 6.84
CA LEU A 68 14.56 -1.54 5.45
C LEU A 68 13.79 -0.23 5.43
N ILE A 69 14.11 0.66 4.49
CA ILE A 69 13.45 1.96 4.34
C ILE A 69 12.68 2.01 3.03
N TYR A 70 11.36 2.18 3.11
CA TYR A 70 10.50 2.39 1.95
C TYR A 70 9.93 3.82 1.93
N PRO A 71 10.15 4.60 0.85
CA PRO A 71 9.61 5.95 0.76
C PRO A 71 8.08 5.95 0.60
N LEU A 72 7.39 6.78 1.38
CA LEU A 72 5.96 7.04 1.28
C LEU A 72 5.72 8.47 0.79
N GLY A 73 5.80 8.64 -0.53
CA GLY A 73 5.74 9.94 -1.18
C GLY A 73 6.93 10.82 -0.80
N LYS A 74 6.71 12.14 -0.75
CA LYS A 74 7.80 13.12 -0.57
C LYS A 74 8.28 13.25 0.87
N LYS A 75 7.37 13.20 1.86
CA LYS A 75 7.68 13.61 3.25
C LYS A 75 7.83 12.46 4.25
N ARG A 76 7.28 11.28 3.95
CA ARG A 76 7.21 10.16 4.90
C ARG A 76 8.01 8.96 4.40
N ILE A 77 8.39 8.11 5.33
CA ILE A 77 9.03 6.82 5.10
C ILE A 77 8.40 5.77 6.01
N ASN A 78 8.42 4.53 5.53
CA ASN A 78 8.27 3.34 6.34
C ASN A 78 9.66 2.83 6.69
N VAL A 79 9.89 2.61 7.98
CA VAL A 79 11.07 1.94 8.50
C VAL A 79 10.61 0.58 9.00
N PHE A 80 10.98 -0.47 8.29
CA PHE A 80 10.86 -1.83 8.76
C PHE A 80 12.12 -2.19 9.54
N PHE A 81 12.02 -2.83 10.69
CA PHE A 81 13.18 -3.34 11.41
C PHE A 81 12.82 -4.59 12.19
N GLY A 82 13.80 -5.48 12.39
CA GLY A 82 13.58 -6.69 13.17
C GLY A 82 14.42 -7.87 12.69
N ASN A 83 13.82 -9.06 12.74
CA ASN A 83 14.43 -10.31 12.31
C ASN A 83 14.80 -10.28 10.81
N THR A 84 15.99 -10.79 10.48
CA THR A 84 16.57 -10.77 9.13
C THR A 84 15.73 -11.51 8.10
N ASP A 85 15.16 -12.67 8.46
CA ASP A 85 14.32 -13.45 7.54
C ASP A 85 13.01 -12.72 7.25
N CYS A 86 12.44 -12.07 8.25
CA CYS A 86 11.26 -11.22 8.08
C CYS A 86 11.54 -10.04 7.14
N LEU A 87 12.70 -9.40 7.27
CA LEU A 87 13.12 -8.31 6.38
C LEU A 87 13.35 -8.82 4.95
N GLU A 88 13.99 -9.98 4.78
CA GLU A 88 14.19 -10.58 3.45
C GLU A 88 12.85 -10.92 2.78
N ILE A 89 11.85 -11.40 3.53
CA ILE A 89 10.49 -11.60 3.02
C ILE A 89 9.90 -10.26 2.53
N VAL A 90 9.98 -9.18 3.32
CA VAL A 90 9.51 -7.84 2.92
C VAL A 90 10.23 -7.33 1.67
N ARG A 91 11.54 -7.59 1.57
CA ARG A 91 12.36 -7.24 0.40
C ARG A 91 11.91 -7.98 -0.85
N ARG A 92 11.63 -9.28 -0.73
CA ARG A 92 11.14 -10.13 -1.84
C ARG A 92 9.73 -9.79 -2.28
N ILE A 93 8.84 -9.38 -1.37
CA ILE A 93 7.52 -8.85 -1.74
C ILE A 93 7.69 -7.60 -2.60
N GLY A 94 8.66 -6.74 -2.30
CA GLY A 94 9.10 -5.64 -3.18
C GLY A 94 8.05 -4.55 -3.43
N LYS A 95 6.94 -4.55 -2.69
CA LYS A 95 5.84 -3.59 -2.83
C LYS A 95 5.98 -2.48 -1.81
N LEU A 96 6.18 -1.26 -2.31
CA LEU A 96 6.27 -0.05 -1.48
C LEU A 96 4.93 0.35 -0.83
N CYS A 97 3.81 0.01 -1.48
CA CYS A 97 2.48 0.36 -1.02
C CYS A 97 1.74 -0.87 -0.51
N LEU A 98 1.38 -0.87 0.78
CA LEU A 98 0.67 -1.97 1.43
C LEU A 98 -0.68 -2.27 0.77
N SER A 99 -1.33 -1.29 0.15
CA SER A 99 -2.60 -1.51 -0.56
C SER A 99 -2.49 -2.44 -1.78
N ARG A 100 -1.27 -2.67 -2.28
CA ARG A 100 -0.99 -3.56 -3.42
C ARG A 100 -0.69 -4.99 -2.99
N TYR A 101 -0.72 -5.28 -1.69
CA TYR A 101 -0.44 -6.62 -1.18
C TYR A 101 -1.54 -7.58 -1.60
N THR A 102 -1.18 -8.83 -1.91
CA THR A 102 -2.14 -9.92 -2.03
C THR A 102 -2.69 -10.29 -0.66
N ALA A 103 -3.76 -11.09 -0.62
CA ALA A 103 -4.29 -11.55 0.67
C ALA A 103 -3.24 -12.38 1.41
N GLU A 104 -2.47 -13.19 0.68
CA GLU A 104 -1.37 -14.00 1.18
C GLU A 104 -0.22 -13.14 1.73
N GLU A 105 0.22 -12.13 0.98
CA GLU A 105 1.29 -11.23 1.42
C GLU A 105 0.85 -10.40 2.64
N ASP A 106 -0.40 -9.93 2.69
CA ASP A 106 -0.97 -9.21 3.83
C ASP A 106 -1.07 -10.12 5.07
N PHE A 107 -1.43 -11.39 4.86
CA PHE A 107 -1.45 -12.38 5.93
C PHE A 107 -0.04 -12.61 6.51
N ILE A 108 0.94 -12.91 5.66
CA ILE A 108 2.34 -13.14 6.07
C ILE A 108 2.88 -11.90 6.80
N LEU A 109 2.66 -10.70 6.24
CA LEU A 109 3.07 -9.45 6.87
C LEU A 109 2.44 -9.28 8.25
N GLY A 110 1.14 -9.55 8.38
CA GLY A 110 0.44 -9.41 9.65
C GLY A 110 0.95 -10.35 10.74
N ILE A 111 1.27 -11.60 10.38
CA ILE A 111 1.89 -12.55 11.32
C ILE A 111 3.28 -12.06 11.76
N MET A 112 4.12 -11.58 10.83
CA MET A 112 5.44 -11.05 11.17
C MET A 112 5.38 -9.83 12.10
N LEU A 113 4.35 -8.98 11.93
CA LEU A 113 4.08 -7.81 12.77
C LEU A 113 3.51 -8.15 14.16
N GLY A 114 3.16 -9.43 14.40
CA GLY A 114 2.63 -9.91 15.67
C GLY A 114 1.12 -9.76 15.83
N TYR A 115 0.35 -9.65 14.74
CA TYR A 115 -1.11 -9.72 14.85
C TYR A 115 -1.58 -11.12 15.21
N ASP A 116 -2.73 -11.19 15.87
CA ASP A 116 -3.37 -12.46 16.21
C ASP A 116 -3.68 -13.29 14.96
N ARG A 117 -3.43 -14.60 15.06
CA ARG A 117 -3.59 -15.54 13.96
C ARG A 117 -5.05 -15.68 13.54
N CYS A 118 -5.97 -15.77 14.48
CA CYS A 118 -7.39 -15.95 14.17
C CYS A 118 -7.95 -14.71 13.48
N GLN A 119 -7.62 -13.51 13.97
CA GLN A 119 -8.00 -12.25 13.31
C GLN A 119 -7.41 -12.13 11.90
N GLN A 120 -6.16 -12.57 11.69
CA GLN A 120 -5.56 -12.59 10.36
C GLN A 120 -6.24 -13.62 9.43
N CYS A 121 -6.67 -14.78 9.95
CA CYS A 121 -7.44 -15.76 9.17
C CYS A 121 -8.78 -15.17 8.71
N GLU A 122 -9.53 -14.51 9.60
CA GLU A 122 -10.79 -13.85 9.27
C GLU A 122 -10.59 -12.76 8.21
N ARG A 123 -9.57 -11.91 8.39
CA ARG A 123 -9.20 -10.85 7.45
C ARG A 123 -8.83 -11.43 6.08
N TYR A 124 -8.06 -12.51 6.04
CA TYR A 124 -7.67 -13.18 4.80
C TYR A 124 -8.89 -13.70 4.02
N LEU A 125 -9.81 -14.41 4.69
CA LEU A 125 -11.02 -14.95 4.07
C LEU A 125 -11.90 -13.82 3.50
N ARG A 126 -12.06 -12.73 4.26
CA ARG A 126 -12.80 -11.54 3.81
C ARG A 126 -12.20 -10.92 2.56
N LEU A 127 -10.87 -10.74 2.52
CA LEU A 127 -10.18 -10.19 1.35
C LEU A 127 -10.33 -11.06 0.10
N LYS A 128 -10.35 -12.39 0.26
CA LYS A 128 -10.60 -13.33 -0.84
C LYS A 128 -12.03 -13.24 -1.37
N GLN A 129 -13.02 -13.19 -0.49
CA GLN A 129 -14.44 -13.06 -0.87
C GLN A 129 -14.69 -11.77 -1.67
N THR A 130 -14.27 -10.62 -1.16
CA THR A 130 -14.46 -9.33 -1.84
C THR A 130 -13.78 -9.28 -3.22
N ARG A 131 -12.63 -9.94 -3.39
CA ARG A 131 -11.95 -10.01 -4.70
C ARG A 131 -12.68 -10.93 -5.68
N ASN A 132 -13.26 -12.02 -5.18
CA ASN A 132 -14.06 -12.92 -6.00
C ASN A 132 -15.35 -12.22 -6.48
N GLU A 133 -16.04 -11.50 -5.61
CA GLU A 133 -17.25 -10.71 -5.95
C GLU A 133 -16.95 -9.68 -7.06
N LYS A 134 -15.84 -8.94 -6.93
CA LYS A 134 -15.40 -7.98 -7.97
C LYS A 134 -15.09 -8.65 -9.31
N ARG A 135 -14.50 -9.85 -9.30
CA ARG A 135 -14.25 -10.62 -10.52
C ARG A 135 -15.55 -11.06 -11.20
N VAL A 136 -16.53 -11.54 -10.43
CA VAL A 136 -17.85 -11.94 -10.96
C VAL A 136 -18.59 -10.74 -11.58
N ILE A 137 -18.58 -9.58 -10.90
CA ILE A 137 -19.22 -8.36 -11.41
C ILE A 137 -18.55 -7.91 -12.73
N ASN A 138 -17.22 -7.90 -12.79
CA ASN A 138 -16.50 -7.51 -14.00
C ASN A 138 -16.79 -8.45 -15.17
N HIS A 139 -16.81 -9.77 -14.93
CA HIS A 139 -17.16 -10.76 -15.96
C HIS A 139 -18.60 -10.57 -16.48
N ASN A 140 -19.56 -10.32 -15.59
CA ASN A 140 -20.95 -10.08 -15.97
C ASN A 140 -21.15 -8.77 -16.76
N ASN A 141 -20.29 -7.78 -16.55
CA ASN A 141 -20.33 -6.51 -17.28
C ASN A 141 -19.68 -6.61 -18.68
N GLU A 142 -18.64 -7.42 -18.84
CA GLU A 142 -18.02 -7.67 -20.16
C GLU A 142 -18.92 -8.52 -21.06
N SER A 143 -19.61 -9.53 -20.51
CA SER A 143 -20.57 -10.37 -21.25
C SER A 143 -21.84 -9.64 -21.70
N LYS A 144 -22.11 -8.43 -21.20
CA LYS A 144 -23.22 -7.56 -21.65
C LYS A 144 -22.84 -6.59 -22.78
N LYS A 145 -21.59 -6.62 -23.27
CA LYS A 145 -21.07 -5.73 -24.31
C LYS A 145 -21.00 -6.43 -25.68
N ILE A 146 -22.14 -6.89 -26.20
CA ILE A 146 -22.27 -7.32 -27.60
C ILE A 146 -22.89 -6.15 -28.40
N PRO A 147 -22.32 -5.72 -29.54
CA PRO A 147 -22.75 -4.50 -30.22
C PRO A 147 -24.08 -4.72 -30.96
N ALA A 148 -25.07 -3.90 -30.62
CA ALA A 148 -26.30 -3.75 -31.39
C ALA A 148 -26.01 -2.97 -32.68
N SER A 149 -25.49 -3.65 -33.71
CA SER A 149 -25.54 -3.14 -35.08
C SER A 149 -25.39 -4.27 -36.07
N THR A 150 -26.51 -4.81 -36.55
CA THR A 150 -26.80 -5.05 -37.98
C THR A 150 -28.30 -5.38 -38.08
N GLN A 151 -29.12 -4.36 -38.30
CA GLN A 151 -30.39 -4.53 -38.99
C GLN A 151 -30.12 -4.16 -40.46
N ALA A 152 -30.06 -5.17 -41.32
CA ALA A 152 -30.20 -4.94 -42.76
C ALA A 152 -31.64 -5.26 -43.13
N VAL A 153 -32.30 -4.22 -43.63
CA VAL A 153 -33.71 -4.08 -43.96
C VAL A 153 -34.10 -5.02 -45.09
N SER A 154 -35.21 -5.72 -44.88
CA SER A 154 -36.00 -6.38 -45.91
C SER A 154 -36.79 -5.35 -46.72
N GLN A 155 -36.75 -5.45 -48.06
CA GLN A 155 -37.75 -4.84 -48.95
C GLN A 155 -38.33 -5.89 -49.91
N PRO A 156 -39.62 -5.78 -50.28
CA PRO A 156 -40.33 -6.81 -51.04
C PRO A 156 -40.41 -6.51 -52.56
N VAL A 157 -40.38 -7.63 -53.31
CA VAL A 157 -41.01 -7.97 -54.59
C VAL A 157 -41.54 -6.84 -55.49
N ALA A 158 -41.00 -6.77 -56.72
CA ALA A 158 -41.71 -6.26 -57.90
C ALA A 158 -41.72 -7.33 -59.01
N GLN A 159 -42.91 -7.54 -59.57
CA GLN A 159 -43.26 -8.50 -60.61
C GLN A 159 -42.77 -8.05 -62.00
N GLY A 160 -42.57 -9.00 -62.93
CA GLY A 160 -43.01 -8.82 -64.32
C GLY A 160 -42.02 -9.11 -65.45
N LEU A 161 -42.42 -10.10 -66.27
CA LEU A 161 -42.49 -10.08 -67.75
C LEU A 161 -41.27 -10.48 -68.62
N LYS A 162 -41.51 -11.55 -69.40
CA LYS A 162 -41.14 -11.84 -70.82
C LYS A 162 -39.62 -11.95 -71.12
N GLY A 163 -39.10 -13.01 -71.72
CA GLY A 163 -39.57 -13.78 -72.87
C GLY A 163 -38.59 -13.54 -74.02
N GLY A 164 -38.01 -14.61 -74.60
CA GLY A 164 -37.07 -14.56 -75.73
C GLY A 164 -36.06 -15.68 -75.69
#